data_AF-A0A7R8W2X7-F1
#
_entry.id   AF-A0A7R8W2X7-F1
#
_cell.length_a   1.000
_cell.length_b   1.000
_cell.length_c   1.000
_cell.angle_alpha   90.00
_cell.angle_beta   90.00
_cell.angle_gamma   90.00
#
_symmetry.space_group_name_H-M   'P 1'
#
loop_
_entity.id
_entity.type
_entity.pdbx_description
1 polymer ?
#
loop_
_entity_poly.entity_id
_entity_poly.type
_entity_poly.pdbx_seq_one_letter_code
_entity_poly.pdbx_strand_id
1 'polypeptide(L)'
;MLRATQQGQVLSSPGYPQDYPGGLECLYIISAQTGRIITLEVEDLDLETNRDYILVRNGDNPKSQPIARLTGATRDNPPILMSTGNQLYLYFKTSLGDSRRGFSIKYSQGCKATITAVNGTLTSPAFGLSDYPANQECLFKIKKPKGGALSLKFDNFDVHQSDAVQVFDGASVSGLRLHPGNGFTGAAVPKLTLTASSG
;
A
#
# COMPACT_ATOMS: atom_id res chain seq x y z
N MET A 1 -3.56 -19.24 7.69
CA MET A 1 -4.36 -18.40 6.77
C MET A 1 -5.01 -17.29 7.58
N LEU A 2 -4.84 -16.05 7.15
CA LEU A 2 -5.33 -14.83 7.80
C LEU A 2 -6.52 -14.30 7.02
N ARG A 3 -7.48 -13.68 7.72
CA ARG A 3 -8.64 -13.03 7.10
C ARG A 3 -8.56 -11.53 7.30
N ALA A 4 -8.51 -10.79 6.20
CA ALA A 4 -8.55 -9.34 6.22
C ALA A 4 -9.98 -8.85 6.44
N THR A 5 -10.15 -7.92 7.37
CA THR A 5 -11.41 -7.20 7.59
C THR A 5 -11.25 -5.73 7.24
N GLN A 6 -12.33 -4.94 7.29
CA GLN A 6 -12.22 -3.49 7.11
C GLN A 6 -11.42 -2.81 8.24
N GLN A 7 -11.31 -3.46 9.40
CA GLN A 7 -10.46 -3.00 10.48
C GLN A 7 -9.03 -3.50 10.24
N GLY A 8 -8.06 -2.59 10.37
CA GLY A 8 -6.65 -2.94 10.25
C GLY A 8 -6.22 -3.96 11.31
N GLN A 9 -5.51 -4.99 10.86
CA GLN A 9 -4.93 -6.04 11.68
C GLN A 9 -3.42 -6.06 11.42
N VAL A 10 -2.61 -6.47 12.39
CA VAL A 10 -1.15 -6.45 12.27
C VAL A 10 -0.60 -7.87 12.10
N LEU A 11 0.35 -8.02 11.19
CA LEU A 11 1.19 -9.21 11.03
C LEU A 11 2.64 -8.81 11.30
N SER A 12 3.31 -9.52 12.20
CA SER A 12 4.69 -9.24 12.58
C SER A 12 5.59 -10.47 12.42
N SER A 13 6.90 -10.24 12.27
CA SER A 13 7.88 -11.32 12.26
C SER A 13 7.92 -12.06 13.60
N PRO A 14 8.32 -13.34 13.62
CA PRO A 14 8.59 -14.05 14.87
C PRO A 14 9.57 -13.26 15.75
N GLY A 15 9.19 -13.02 17.02
CA GLY A 15 10.02 -12.30 17.99
C GLY A 15 9.79 -10.79 18.06
N TYR A 16 9.15 -10.16 17.06
CA TYR A 16 8.96 -8.70 17.03
C TYR A 16 8.31 -8.14 18.32
N PRO A 17 8.81 -7.04 18.91
CA PRO A 17 9.85 -6.13 18.40
C PRO A 17 11.29 -6.51 18.77
N GLN A 18 11.53 -7.74 19.24
CA GLN A 18 12.88 -8.29 19.34
C GLN A 18 13.32 -8.86 18.00
N ASP A 19 14.62 -9.11 17.90
CA ASP A 19 15.26 -9.63 16.72
C ASP A 19 14.66 -10.98 16.26
N TYR A 20 14.43 -11.13 14.95
CA TYR A 20 13.97 -12.39 14.40
C TYR A 20 15.07 -13.46 14.39
N PRO A 21 14.74 -14.76 14.55
CA PRO A 21 15.69 -15.84 14.36
C PRO A 21 16.22 -15.96 12.91
N GLY A 22 17.47 -16.40 12.76
CA GLY A 22 18.02 -16.80 11.47
C GLY A 22 17.42 -18.12 10.94
N GLY A 23 17.46 -18.31 9.62
CA GLY A 23 17.04 -19.56 8.95
C GLY A 23 15.52 -19.76 8.85
N LEU A 24 14.73 -18.69 8.95
CA LEU A 24 13.28 -18.76 8.86
C LEU A 24 12.81 -18.92 7.41
N GLU A 25 11.76 -19.72 7.24
CA GLU A 25 10.90 -19.73 6.07
C GLU A 25 9.44 -19.69 6.53
N CYS A 26 8.86 -18.48 6.59
CA CYS A 26 7.49 -18.27 7.04
C CYS A 26 6.56 -17.98 5.87
N LEU A 27 5.38 -18.60 5.89
CA LEU A 27 4.35 -18.50 4.88
C LEU A 27 3.08 -17.90 5.46
N TYR A 28 2.58 -16.82 4.85
CA TYR A 28 1.29 -16.22 5.21
C TYR A 28 0.43 -16.04 3.97
N ILE A 29 -0.82 -16.50 4.06
CA ILE A 29 -1.86 -16.23 3.07
C ILE A 29 -2.90 -15.34 3.74
N ILE A 30 -3.16 -14.16 3.17
CA ILE A 30 -4.18 -13.22 3.63
C ILE A 30 -5.31 -13.26 2.61
N SER A 31 -6.55 -13.47 3.07
CA SER A 31 -7.74 -13.48 2.22
C SER A 31 -8.75 -12.43 2.65
N ALA A 32 -9.36 -11.74 1.67
CA ALA A 32 -10.51 -10.86 1.82
C ALA A 32 -11.78 -11.48 1.22
N GLN A 33 -12.92 -10.83 1.42
CA GLN A 33 -14.16 -11.16 0.73
C GLN A 33 -13.98 -11.10 -0.79
N THR A 34 -14.68 -11.98 -1.51
CA THR A 34 -14.68 -11.99 -2.98
C THR A 34 -15.04 -10.60 -3.53
N GLY A 35 -14.29 -10.15 -4.54
CA GLY A 35 -14.47 -8.82 -5.15
C GLY A 35 -13.88 -7.66 -4.35
N ARG A 36 -13.25 -7.92 -3.19
CA ARG A 36 -12.50 -6.91 -2.42
C ARG A 36 -11.01 -7.17 -2.55
N ILE A 37 -10.23 -6.09 -2.56
CA ILE A 37 -8.78 -6.15 -2.51
C ILE A 37 -8.25 -6.04 -1.08
N ILE A 38 -6.94 -6.18 -0.92
CA ILE A 38 -6.22 -6.12 0.35
C ILE A 38 -5.17 -5.01 0.26
N THR A 39 -5.10 -4.18 1.29
CA THR A 39 -4.01 -3.21 1.49
C THR A 39 -3.05 -3.72 2.54
N LEU A 40 -1.76 -3.60 2.27
CA LEU A 40 -0.68 -3.73 3.25
C LEU A 40 -0.07 -2.35 3.49
N GLU A 41 0.03 -1.94 4.74
CA GLU A 41 0.75 -0.76 5.22
C GLU A 41 2.02 -1.26 5.95
N VAL A 42 3.20 -0.90 5.45
CA VAL A 42 4.49 -1.27 6.06
C VAL A 42 4.78 -0.28 7.19
N GLU A 43 4.47 -0.66 8.42
CA GLU A 43 4.61 0.23 9.59
C GLU A 43 6.05 0.24 10.12
N ASP A 44 6.68 -0.92 10.21
CA ASP A 44 8.09 -1.08 10.56
C ASP A 44 8.71 -2.23 9.75
N LEU A 45 9.93 -2.03 9.28
CA LEU A 45 10.73 -3.00 8.55
C LEU A 45 12.21 -2.72 8.83
N ASP A 46 12.88 -3.71 9.33
CA ASP A 46 14.32 -3.75 9.55
C ASP A 46 14.78 -5.19 9.33
N LEU A 47 15.23 -5.46 8.10
CA LEU A 47 15.75 -6.76 7.66
C LEU A 47 17.18 -6.59 7.16
N GLU A 48 17.97 -7.67 7.16
CA GLU A 48 19.30 -7.64 6.56
C GLU A 48 19.21 -7.37 5.05
N THR A 49 19.74 -6.21 4.64
CA THR A 49 19.57 -5.67 3.29
C THR A 49 20.02 -6.65 2.22
N ASN A 50 19.16 -6.87 1.22
CA ASN A 50 19.34 -7.76 0.07
C ASN A 50 19.42 -9.27 0.38
N ARG A 51 19.69 -9.68 1.64
CA ARG A 51 19.72 -11.10 2.03
C ARG A 51 18.36 -11.59 2.50
N ASP A 52 17.82 -10.92 3.51
CA ASP A 52 16.56 -11.29 4.14
C ASP A 52 15.43 -10.49 3.51
N TYR A 53 14.30 -11.14 3.27
CA TYR A 53 13.22 -10.48 2.53
C TYR A 53 11.83 -11.04 2.81
N ILE A 54 10.84 -10.19 2.57
CA ILE A 54 9.42 -10.57 2.45
C ILE A 54 9.04 -10.47 0.97
N LEU A 55 8.69 -11.59 0.35
CA LEU A 55 8.17 -11.61 -1.01
C LEU A 55 6.65 -11.58 -0.96
N VAL A 56 6.07 -10.52 -1.53
CA VAL A 56 4.61 -10.29 -1.60
C VAL A 56 4.12 -10.62 -3.01
N ARG A 57 3.10 -11.47 -3.13
CA ARG A 57 2.52 -11.91 -4.42
C ARG A 57 1.00 -11.76 -4.46
N ASN A 58 0.47 -11.46 -5.64
CA ASN A 58 -0.96 -11.35 -5.95
C ASN A 58 -1.60 -12.73 -6.14
N GLY A 59 -2.23 -13.26 -5.09
CA GLY A 59 -2.84 -14.58 -5.05
C GLY A 59 -2.41 -15.36 -3.82
N ASP A 60 -2.59 -16.68 -3.81
CA ASP A 60 -2.43 -17.53 -2.64
C ASP A 60 -1.33 -18.60 -2.77
N ASN A 61 -0.52 -18.54 -3.82
CA ASN A 61 0.45 -19.58 -4.13
C ASN A 61 1.81 -19.00 -4.57
N PRO A 62 2.91 -19.78 -4.49
CA PRO A 62 4.25 -19.29 -4.79
C PRO A 62 4.48 -18.91 -6.27
N LYS A 63 3.58 -19.32 -7.18
CA LYS A 63 3.64 -19.00 -8.61
C LYS A 63 2.87 -17.73 -8.97
N SER A 64 2.09 -17.18 -8.05
CA SER A 64 1.38 -15.90 -8.20
C SER A 64 2.33 -14.76 -8.58
N GLN A 65 1.84 -13.78 -9.35
CA GLN A 65 2.65 -12.64 -9.81
C GLN A 65 3.24 -11.86 -8.62
N PRO A 66 4.55 -11.54 -8.62
CA PRO A 66 5.16 -10.74 -7.55
C PRO A 66 4.69 -9.29 -7.60
N ILE A 67 4.44 -8.71 -6.43
CA ILE A 67 4.11 -7.29 -6.26
C ILE A 67 5.34 -6.54 -5.78
N ALA A 68 6.00 -7.07 -4.76
CA ALA A 68 7.15 -6.45 -4.13
C ALA A 68 8.04 -7.49 -3.44
N ARG A 69 9.32 -7.15 -3.32
CA ARG A 69 10.27 -7.83 -2.45
C ARG A 69 10.79 -6.80 -1.45
N LEU A 70 10.34 -6.93 -0.20
CA LEU A 70 10.70 -6.00 0.88
C LEU A 70 11.99 -6.45 1.57
N THR A 71 12.93 -5.53 1.80
CA THR A 71 14.23 -5.81 2.45
C THR A 71 14.83 -4.51 3.02
N GLY A 72 15.83 -4.58 3.90
CA GLY A 72 16.45 -3.39 4.48
C GLY A 72 15.49 -2.63 5.41
N ALA A 73 15.56 -1.29 5.40
CA ALA A 73 14.77 -0.45 6.29
C ALA A 73 13.43 -0.01 5.67
N THR A 74 12.45 0.36 6.51
CA THR A 74 11.10 0.84 6.09
C THR A 74 11.16 1.88 4.97
N ARG A 75 12.07 2.85 5.06
CA ARG A 75 12.20 3.97 4.10
C ARG A 75 12.63 3.55 2.70
N ASP A 76 13.24 2.38 2.56
CA ASP A 76 13.77 1.88 1.28
C ASP A 76 12.70 1.10 0.49
N ASN A 77 11.48 1.01 1.04
CA ASN A 77 10.40 0.18 0.54
C ASN A 77 9.11 1.00 0.32
N PRO A 78 8.18 0.53 -0.53
CA PRO A 78 6.86 1.14 -0.66
C PRO A 78 6.13 1.13 0.69
N PRO A 79 5.62 2.28 1.16
CA PRO A 79 4.91 2.33 2.44
C PRO A 79 3.56 1.59 2.39
N ILE A 80 2.99 1.46 1.19
CA ILE A 80 1.70 0.81 0.94
C ILE A 80 1.83 -0.10 -0.27
N LEU A 81 1.26 -1.30 -0.17
CA LEU A 81 1.05 -2.23 -1.27
C LEU A 81 -0.43 -2.60 -1.34
N MET A 82 -0.96 -2.77 -2.55
CA MET A 82 -2.34 -3.18 -2.76
C MET A 82 -2.40 -4.39 -3.68
N SER A 83 -3.26 -5.35 -3.35
CA SER A 83 -3.51 -6.49 -4.21
C SER A 83 -4.40 -6.13 -5.40
N THR A 84 -4.40 -7.00 -6.42
CA THR A 84 -5.36 -6.92 -7.54
C THR A 84 -6.60 -7.77 -7.34
N GLY A 85 -6.51 -8.79 -6.48
CA GLY A 85 -7.61 -9.67 -6.09
C GLY A 85 -7.77 -9.77 -4.58
N ASN A 86 -8.54 -10.75 -4.12
CA ASN A 86 -8.87 -10.93 -2.70
C ASN A 86 -7.88 -11.80 -1.92
N GLN A 87 -6.70 -12.08 -2.47
CA GLN A 87 -5.70 -12.91 -1.83
C GLN A 87 -4.29 -12.34 -2.00
N LEU A 88 -3.50 -12.44 -0.93
CA LEU A 88 -2.08 -12.16 -0.92
C LEU A 88 -1.29 -13.33 -0.32
N TYR A 89 -0.14 -13.60 -0.93
CA TYR A 89 0.83 -14.58 -0.48
C TYR A 89 2.09 -13.83 -0.06
N LEU A 90 2.48 -13.99 1.21
CA LEU A 90 3.68 -13.41 1.79
C LEU A 90 4.62 -14.53 2.20
N TYR A 91 5.86 -14.45 1.74
CA TYR A 91 6.92 -15.39 2.10
C TYR A 91 8.11 -14.65 2.70
N PHE A 92 8.32 -14.84 3.99
CA PHE A 92 9.42 -14.25 4.74
C PHE A 92 10.55 -15.26 4.86
N LYS A 93 11.74 -14.89 4.37
CA LYS A 93 12.93 -15.74 4.37
C LYS A 93 14.12 -15.03 5.00
N THR A 94 14.83 -15.72 5.90
CA THR A 94 16.05 -15.20 6.54
C THR A 94 17.24 -16.14 6.36
N SER A 95 18.44 -15.57 6.39
CA SER A 95 19.71 -16.29 6.42
C SER A 95 20.04 -16.83 7.82
N LEU A 96 20.98 -17.76 7.96
CA LEU A 96 21.21 -18.52 9.21
C LEU A 96 21.87 -17.73 10.36
N GLY A 97 22.49 -16.58 10.10
CA GLY A 97 23.40 -15.92 11.05
C GLY A 97 23.10 -14.46 11.38
N ASP A 98 22.16 -13.83 10.67
CA ASP A 98 21.83 -12.42 10.83
C ASP A 98 20.44 -12.27 11.45
N SER A 99 20.31 -11.31 12.38
CA SER A 99 19.04 -10.92 12.98
C SER A 99 18.92 -9.41 13.00
N ARG A 100 17.69 -8.93 12.80
CA ARG A 100 17.30 -7.52 12.90
C ARG A 100 15.94 -7.46 13.56
N ARG A 101 15.43 -6.25 13.83
CA ARG A 101 14.17 -6.07 14.53
C ARG A 101 12.97 -6.72 13.83
N GLY A 102 13.02 -6.90 12.51
CA GLY A 102 12.01 -7.62 11.74
C GLY A 102 10.97 -6.73 11.12
N PHE A 103 9.69 -7.12 11.16
CA PHE A 103 8.64 -6.37 10.50
C PHE A 103 7.35 -6.28 11.32
N SER A 104 6.62 -5.18 11.09
CA SER A 104 5.22 -4.98 11.44
C SER A 104 4.49 -4.46 10.21
N ILE A 105 3.59 -5.28 9.65
CA ILE A 105 2.79 -4.95 8.48
C ILE A 105 1.33 -4.99 8.88
N LYS A 106 0.66 -3.85 8.76
CA LYS A 106 -0.78 -3.76 8.94
C LYS A 106 -1.48 -4.14 7.64
N TYR A 107 -2.46 -5.03 7.72
CA TYR A 107 -3.27 -5.46 6.59
C TYR A 107 -4.75 -5.18 6.83
N SER A 108 -5.47 -4.85 5.77
CA SER A 108 -6.93 -4.64 5.80
C SER A 108 -7.57 -4.92 4.45
N GLN A 109 -8.87 -5.15 4.47
CA GLN A 109 -9.71 -5.29 3.28
C GLN A 109 -10.05 -3.89 2.71
N GLY A 110 -9.96 -3.76 1.40
CA GLY A 110 -10.18 -2.54 0.64
C GLY A 110 -8.86 -1.83 0.29
N CYS A 111 -8.98 -0.62 -0.24
CA CYS A 111 -7.86 0.25 -0.64
C CYS A 111 -7.88 1.57 0.13
N LYS A 112 -8.09 1.50 1.44
CA LYS A 112 -8.01 2.66 2.32
C LYS A 112 -6.63 2.69 2.98
N ALA A 113 -5.92 3.80 2.87
CA ALA A 113 -4.59 3.93 3.45
C ALA A 113 -4.31 5.36 3.93
N THR A 114 -3.47 5.48 4.96
CA THR A 114 -2.96 6.78 5.44
C THR A 114 -1.48 6.90 5.10
N ILE A 115 -1.12 7.96 4.38
CA ILE A 115 0.24 8.22 3.93
C ILE A 115 0.81 9.34 4.80
N THR A 116 1.92 9.06 5.50
CA THR A 116 2.63 10.04 6.33
C THR A 116 3.99 10.44 5.77
N ALA A 117 4.40 9.81 4.66
CA ALA A 117 5.64 10.14 3.97
C ALA A 117 5.64 11.61 3.52
N VAL A 118 6.77 12.28 3.68
CA VAL A 118 6.92 13.71 3.34
C VAL A 118 6.98 13.96 1.83
N ASN A 119 7.34 12.93 1.06
CA ASN A 119 7.33 12.87 -0.39
C ASN A 119 7.10 11.41 -0.81
N GLY A 120 6.75 11.21 -2.08
CA GLY A 120 6.54 9.88 -2.62
C GLY A 120 5.62 9.90 -3.84
N THR A 121 5.39 8.71 -4.39
CA THR A 121 4.41 8.49 -5.45
C THR A 121 3.29 7.63 -4.90
N LEU A 122 2.06 8.00 -5.24
CA LEU A 122 0.87 7.20 -4.99
C LEU A 122 0.39 6.61 -6.31
N THR A 123 0.05 5.33 -6.30
CA THR A 123 -0.48 4.64 -7.47
C THR A 123 -1.83 4.01 -7.15
N SER A 124 -2.68 3.84 -8.16
CA SER A 124 -3.88 3.01 -8.05
C SER A 124 -3.49 1.56 -7.74
N PRO A 125 -4.43 0.75 -7.19
CA PRO A 125 -4.23 -0.69 -7.12
C PRO A 125 -3.90 -1.23 -8.52
N ALA A 126 -3.01 -2.23 -8.58
CA ALA A 126 -2.56 -2.86 -9.83
C ALA A 126 -1.70 -2.02 -10.78
N PHE A 127 -1.36 -0.76 -10.46
CA PHE A 127 -0.59 0.09 -11.37
C PHE A 127 0.73 -0.56 -11.82
N GLY A 128 0.97 -0.59 -13.12
CA GLY A 128 2.15 -1.22 -13.73
C GLY A 128 2.11 -2.76 -13.78
N LEU A 129 1.02 -3.38 -13.31
CA LEU A 129 0.80 -4.83 -13.35
C LEU A 129 -0.40 -5.20 -14.23
N SER A 130 -1.54 -4.52 -14.06
CA SER A 130 -2.79 -4.70 -14.80
C SER A 130 -3.71 -3.49 -14.67
N ASP A 131 -4.91 -3.57 -15.22
CA ASP A 131 -5.98 -2.59 -14.95
C ASP A 131 -6.34 -2.58 -13.47
N TYR A 132 -6.80 -1.42 -12.98
CA TYR A 132 -7.27 -1.29 -11.62
C TYR A 132 -8.53 -2.15 -11.40
N PRO A 133 -8.73 -2.74 -10.21
CA PRO A 133 -9.87 -3.60 -9.95
C PRO A 133 -11.19 -2.80 -10.03
N ALA A 134 -12.19 -3.39 -10.68
CA ALA A 134 -13.52 -2.76 -10.80
C ALA A 134 -14.22 -2.65 -9.43
N ASN A 135 -15.15 -1.69 -9.33
CA ASN A 135 -16.03 -1.49 -8.17
C ASN A 135 -15.29 -1.25 -6.84
N GLN A 136 -14.11 -0.61 -6.89
CA GLN A 136 -13.36 -0.23 -5.70
C GLN A 136 -13.57 1.24 -5.36
N GLU A 137 -13.83 1.52 -4.10
CA GLU A 137 -13.83 2.87 -3.53
C GLU A 137 -12.57 3.06 -2.71
N CYS A 138 -11.52 3.57 -3.36
CA CYS A 138 -10.23 3.78 -2.72
C CYS A 138 -10.17 5.16 -2.05
N LEU A 139 -9.64 5.20 -0.84
CA LEU A 139 -9.48 6.43 -0.07
C LEU A 139 -8.05 6.52 0.46
N PHE A 140 -7.32 7.50 -0.05
CA PHE A 140 -5.97 7.79 0.37
C PHE A 140 -5.96 9.08 1.18
N LYS A 141 -5.59 8.97 2.47
CA LYS A 141 -5.44 10.12 3.34
C LYS A 141 -3.96 10.49 3.43
N ILE A 142 -3.56 11.58 2.79
CA ILE A 142 -2.20 12.11 2.89
C ILE A 142 -2.16 13.04 4.10
N LYS A 143 -1.34 12.71 5.10
CA LYS A 143 -1.21 13.46 6.34
C LYS A 143 0.23 13.89 6.55
N LYS A 144 0.47 15.19 6.73
CA LYS A 144 1.79 15.71 7.15
C LYS A 144 1.79 15.92 8.66
N PRO A 145 2.55 15.15 9.46
CA PRO A 145 2.46 15.21 10.92
C PRO A 145 2.70 16.60 11.53
N LYS A 146 3.56 17.41 10.89
CA LYS A 146 3.84 18.80 11.31
C LYS A 146 2.99 19.85 10.57
N GLY A 147 1.98 19.40 9.82
CA GLY A 147 1.15 20.24 8.95
C GLY A 147 1.94 20.92 7.82
N GLY A 148 1.29 21.91 7.21
CA GLY A 148 1.83 22.71 6.11
C GLY A 148 1.38 22.23 4.74
N ALA A 149 1.78 22.99 3.71
CA ALA A 149 1.29 22.77 2.36
C ALA A 149 1.72 21.40 1.80
N LEU A 150 0.80 20.80 1.05
CA LEU A 150 1.01 19.63 0.22
C LEU A 150 0.73 19.99 -1.24
N SER A 151 1.47 19.35 -2.14
CA SER A 151 1.25 19.49 -3.57
C SER A 151 1.13 18.11 -4.20
N LEU A 152 0.18 17.94 -5.12
CA LEU A 152 -0.07 16.71 -5.85
C LEU A 152 -0.10 17.03 -7.35
N LYS A 153 0.54 16.18 -8.14
CA LYS A 153 0.47 16.18 -9.60
C LYS A 153 0.22 14.75 -10.09
N PHE A 154 -0.31 14.63 -11.29
CA PHE A 154 -0.48 13.35 -11.96
C PHE A 154 0.67 13.15 -12.96
N ASP A 155 1.44 12.09 -12.76
CA ASP A 155 2.48 11.70 -13.72
C ASP A 155 1.94 10.74 -14.79
N ASN A 156 0.95 9.92 -14.44
CA ASN A 156 0.19 9.06 -15.34
C ASN A 156 -1.30 9.08 -14.92
N PHE A 157 -2.20 9.00 -15.88
CA PHE A 157 -3.64 9.02 -15.65
C PHE A 157 -4.37 8.28 -16.76
N ASP A 158 -5.01 7.16 -16.41
CA ASP A 158 -5.90 6.42 -17.28
C ASP A 158 -7.03 5.81 -16.44
N VAL A 159 -8.21 6.39 -16.54
CA VAL A 159 -9.41 6.04 -15.78
C VAL A 159 -10.59 6.00 -16.73
N HIS A 160 -11.44 4.99 -16.62
CA HIS A 160 -12.64 4.87 -17.45
C HIS A 160 -13.56 6.08 -17.29
N GLN A 161 -14.33 6.45 -18.32
CA GLN A 161 -15.20 7.65 -18.31
C GLN A 161 -16.31 7.61 -17.24
N SER A 162 -16.68 6.42 -16.78
CA SER A 162 -17.63 6.23 -15.67
C SER A 162 -17.00 6.37 -14.28
N ASP A 163 -15.67 6.32 -14.23
CA ASP A 163 -14.90 6.30 -12.99
C ASP A 163 -14.24 7.67 -12.80
N ALA A 164 -13.88 7.96 -11.55
CA ALA A 164 -13.40 9.29 -11.20
C ALA A 164 -12.36 9.25 -10.08
N VAL A 165 -11.33 10.08 -10.21
CA VAL A 165 -10.44 10.45 -9.11
C VAL A 165 -10.85 11.81 -8.56
N GLN A 166 -11.15 11.84 -7.27
CA GLN A 166 -11.51 13.06 -6.55
C GLN A 166 -10.43 13.43 -5.56
N VAL A 167 -10.15 14.73 -5.44
CA VAL A 167 -9.10 15.26 -4.56
C VAL A 167 -9.70 16.38 -3.72
N PHE A 168 -9.46 16.31 -2.40
CA PHE A 168 -10.02 17.24 -1.42
C PHE A 168 -8.90 17.82 -0.53
N ASP A 169 -8.94 19.11 -0.23
CA ASP A 169 -8.19 19.75 0.85
C ASP A 169 -9.01 19.67 2.14
N GLY A 170 -8.55 18.83 3.07
CA GLY A 170 -9.20 18.59 4.35
C GLY A 170 -8.99 17.17 4.88
N ALA A 171 -9.51 16.90 6.07
CA ALA A 171 -9.30 15.62 6.77
C ALA A 171 -10.12 14.44 6.21
N SER A 172 -11.08 14.71 5.33
CA SER A 172 -12.04 13.75 4.75
C SER A 172 -12.61 14.26 3.42
N VAL A 173 -13.47 13.46 2.79
CA VAL A 173 -14.19 13.81 1.55
C VAL A 173 -15.20 14.96 1.68
N SER A 174 -15.41 15.49 2.89
CA SER A 174 -16.21 16.70 3.12
C SER A 174 -15.38 17.98 3.04
N GLY A 175 -14.07 17.89 2.77
CA GLY A 175 -13.18 19.04 2.59
C GLY A 175 -13.43 19.80 1.29
N LEU A 176 -12.61 20.82 1.03
CA LEU A 176 -12.66 21.61 -0.19
C LEU A 176 -12.25 20.75 -1.38
N ARG A 177 -13.14 20.58 -2.35
CA ARG A 177 -12.84 19.86 -3.59
C ARG A 177 -11.84 20.65 -4.44
N LEU A 178 -10.72 20.04 -4.80
CA LEU A 178 -9.65 20.65 -5.60
C LEU A 178 -9.80 20.42 -7.11
N HIS A 179 -11.00 20.06 -7.56
CA HIS A 179 -11.33 19.87 -8.97
C HIS A 179 -12.81 20.23 -9.22
N PRO A 180 -13.18 20.61 -10.45
CA PRO A 180 -14.58 20.84 -10.82
C PRO A 180 -15.34 19.50 -11.03
N GLY A 181 -16.67 19.57 -11.02
CA GLY A 181 -17.54 18.45 -11.38
C GLY A 181 -17.32 17.19 -10.53
N ASN A 182 -17.46 16.02 -11.16
CA ASN A 182 -17.43 14.71 -10.47
C ASN A 182 -16.02 14.13 -10.24
N GLY A 183 -14.95 14.70 -10.79
CA GLY A 183 -13.60 14.15 -10.67
C GLY A 183 -12.78 14.33 -11.93
N PHE A 184 -11.52 13.92 -11.87
CA PHE A 184 -10.71 13.62 -13.04
C PHE A 184 -11.14 12.27 -13.60
N THR A 185 -11.29 12.17 -14.92
CA THR A 185 -11.73 10.96 -15.64
C THR A 185 -11.10 10.92 -17.04
N GLY A 186 -11.15 9.78 -17.72
CA GLY A 186 -10.52 9.55 -19.01
C GLY A 186 -9.02 9.30 -18.92
N ALA A 187 -8.35 9.33 -20.08
CA ALA A 187 -6.92 9.04 -20.23
C ALA A 187 -6.03 10.29 -20.34
N ALA A 188 -6.62 11.49 -20.19
CA ALA A 188 -5.85 12.72 -20.29
C ALA A 188 -5.19 13.05 -18.95
N VAL A 189 -3.85 13.04 -18.90
CA VAL A 189 -3.09 13.41 -17.71
C VAL A 189 -3.41 14.87 -17.30
N PRO A 190 -3.96 15.11 -16.10
CA PRO A 190 -4.26 16.46 -15.65
C PRO A 190 -2.97 17.31 -15.55
N LYS A 191 -2.88 18.36 -16.35
CA LYS A 191 -1.74 19.31 -16.36
C LYS A 191 -1.88 20.39 -15.29
N LEU A 192 -2.19 20.00 -14.05
CA LEU A 192 -2.39 20.90 -12.93
C LEU A 192 -1.66 20.35 -11.69
N THR A 193 -1.04 21.26 -10.95
CA THR A 193 -0.57 20.97 -9.59
C THR A 193 -1.65 21.37 -8.60
N LEU A 194 -2.21 20.41 -7.89
CA LEU A 194 -3.16 20.62 -6.82
C LEU A 194 -2.40 20.96 -5.55
N THR A 195 -2.81 22.01 -4.83
CA THR A 195 -2.19 22.39 -3.57
C THR A 195 -3.23 22.38 -2.46
N ALA A 196 -2.89 21.73 -1.34
CA ALA A 196 -3.68 21.76 -0.12
C ALA A 196 -2.95 22.61 0.93
N SER A 197 -3.70 23.47 1.61
CA SER A 197 -3.19 24.36 2.66
C SER A 197 -3.05 23.65 4.01
N SER A 198 -3.82 22.58 4.22
CA SER A 198 -3.79 21.74 5.42
C SER A 198 -3.45 20.29 5.07
N GLY A 199 -2.21 19.87 5.36
CA GLY A 199 -1.82 18.46 5.39
C GLY A 199 -2.06 17.80 6.74
#